data_AF-A0A9E1TVE4-F1
#
_entry.id   AF-A0A9E1TVE4-F1
#
_cell.length_a   1.000
_cell.length_b   1.000
_cell.length_c   1.000
_cell.angle_alpha   90.00
_cell.angle_beta   90.00
_cell.angle_gamma   90.00
#
_symmetry.space_group_name_H-M   'P 1'
#
loop_
_entity.id
_entity.type
_entity.pdbx_description
1 polymer ?
#
loop_
_entity_poly.entity_id
_entity_poly.type
_entity_poly.pdbx_seq_one_letter_code
_entity_poly.pdbx_strand_id
1 'polypeptide(L)'
;MRLQFPIILILMIGFVFALPLKEEKLKNSKIAFYWSLVPGLGQAYNGKWVKSISIVGLELAAYAAWIENKDSYNNFKDTYPLPKHRYLQKRNKYAWWIGFIYVYGMIDAVVDAHLHNFDHLMASPLESEKKRKIKDAE
;
A
#
# COMPACT_ATOMS: atom_id res chain seq x y z
N MET A 1 18.51 -23.21 -20.83
CA MET A 1 17.36 -22.49 -20.22
C MET A 1 17.79 -21.49 -19.13
N ARG A 2 18.91 -20.76 -19.28
CA ARG A 2 19.46 -19.89 -18.21
C ARG A 2 19.76 -18.43 -18.61
N LEU A 3 19.54 -18.03 -19.86
CA LEU A 3 19.83 -16.68 -20.35
C LEU A 3 18.60 -15.82 -20.69
N GLN A 4 17.39 -16.38 -20.63
CA GLN A 4 16.15 -15.67 -21.00
C GLN A 4 15.57 -14.83 -19.84
N PHE A 5 15.83 -15.22 -18.59
CA PHE A 5 15.38 -14.51 -17.39
C PHE A 5 15.85 -13.05 -17.30
N PRO A 6 17.14 -12.70 -17.53
CA PRO A 6 17.58 -11.30 -17.44
C PRO A 6 16.97 -10.43 -18.56
N ILE A 7 16.75 -11.00 -19.75
CA ILE A 7 16.15 -10.29 -20.89
C ILE A 7 14.67 -9.97 -20.62
N ILE A 8 13.94 -10.92 -20.05
CA ILE A 8 12.54 -10.71 -19.64
C ILE A 8 12.47 -9.64 -18.53
N LEU A 9 13.40 -9.64 -17.58
CA LEU A 9 13.45 -8.64 -16.52
C LEU A 9 13.71 -7.22 -17.07
N ILE A 10 14.63 -7.09 -18.02
CA ILE A 10 14.94 -5.80 -18.68
C ILE A 10 13.77 -5.31 -19.54
N LEU A 11 13.08 -6.21 -20.25
CA LEU A 11 11.88 -5.87 -21.01
C LEU A 11 10.72 -5.44 -20.10
N MET A 12 10.56 -6.08 -18.94
CA MET A 12 9.56 -5.69 -17.94
C MET A 12 9.86 -4.31 -17.34
N ILE A 13 11.14 -4.00 -17.06
CA ILE A 13 11.56 -2.68 -16.56
C ILE A 13 11.36 -1.59 -17.62
N GLY A 14 11.69 -1.87 -18.88
CA GLY A 14 11.46 -0.96 -20.01
C GLY A 14 9.98 -0.68 -20.24
N PHE A 15 9.12 -1.69 -20.09
CA PHE A 15 7.67 -1.53 -20.20
C PHE A 15 7.08 -0.66 -19.09
N VAL A 16 7.58 -0.79 -17.86
CA VAL A 16 7.17 0.05 -16.71
C VAL A 16 7.54 1.52 -16.93
N PHE A 17 8.69 1.80 -17.56
CA PHE A 17 9.12 3.18 -17.89
C PHE A 17 8.44 3.77 -19.13
N ALA A 18 8.01 2.93 -20.08
CA ALA A 18 7.30 3.34 -21.29
C ALA A 18 5.81 3.66 -21.05
N LEU A 19 5.31 3.50 -19.82
CA LEU A 19 3.98 3.97 -19.48
C LEU A 19 3.96 5.50 -19.58
N PRO A 20 3.10 6.08 -20.45
CA PRO A 20 2.95 7.53 -20.49
C PRO A 20 2.64 8.04 -19.08
N LEU A 21 3.37 9.07 -18.64
CA LEU A 21 3.08 9.76 -17.38
C LEU A 21 1.60 10.17 -17.39
N LYS A 22 0.85 9.44 -16.59
CA LYS A 22 -0.61 9.41 -16.55
C LYS A 22 -1.16 10.83 -16.42
N GLU A 23 -2.09 11.20 -17.31
CA GLU A 23 -2.99 12.34 -17.12
C GLU A 23 -3.51 12.34 -15.68
N GLU A 24 -3.59 13.51 -15.04
CA GLU A 24 -4.16 13.69 -13.70
C GLU A 24 -5.67 13.35 -13.72
N LYS A 25 -5.97 12.05 -13.78
CA LYS A 25 -7.32 11.53 -13.84
C LYS A 25 -7.87 11.55 -12.42
N LEU A 26 -9.03 12.18 -12.20
CA LEU A 26 -9.73 12.13 -10.92
C LEU A 26 -9.77 10.68 -10.41
N LYS A 27 -9.39 10.50 -9.15
CA LYS A 27 -9.29 9.19 -8.53
C LYS A 27 -10.68 8.72 -8.12
N ASN A 28 -10.96 7.44 -8.37
CA ASN A 28 -12.25 6.85 -8.03
C ASN A 28 -12.10 5.97 -6.78
N SER A 29 -12.82 6.32 -5.72
CA SER A 29 -12.76 5.61 -4.44
C SER A 29 -13.22 4.15 -4.53
N LYS A 30 -14.12 3.81 -5.46
CA LYS A 30 -14.52 2.41 -5.70
C LYS A 30 -13.37 1.61 -6.28
N ILE A 31 -12.62 2.20 -7.22
CA ILE A 31 -11.46 1.54 -7.81
C ILE A 31 -10.35 1.40 -6.77
N ALA A 32 -10.10 2.44 -5.96
CA ALA A 32 -9.15 2.38 -4.85
C ALA A 32 -9.51 1.27 -3.84
N PHE A 33 -10.80 1.10 -3.53
CA PHE A 33 -11.29 0.00 -2.70
C PHE A 33 -10.95 -1.38 -3.31
N TYR A 34 -11.31 -1.62 -4.58
CA TYR A 34 -11.01 -2.89 -5.24
C TYR A 34 -9.51 -3.19 -5.27
N TRP A 35 -8.68 -2.19 -5.55
CA TRP A 35 -7.23 -2.36 -5.50
C TRP A 35 -6.72 -2.63 -4.08
N SER A 36 -7.29 -1.97 -3.07
CA SER A 36 -6.88 -2.16 -1.68
C SER A 36 -7.18 -3.55 -1.09
N LEU A 37 -7.98 -4.36 -1.78
CA LEU A 37 -8.15 -5.77 -1.41
C LEU A 37 -6.81 -6.53 -1.43
N VAL A 38 -5.87 -6.07 -2.26
CA VAL A 38 -4.47 -6.47 -2.21
C VAL A 38 -3.70 -5.42 -1.40
N PRO A 39 -2.95 -5.84 -0.37
CA PRO A 39 -2.18 -4.94 0.47
C PRO A 39 -1.32 -3.93 -0.30
N GLY A 40 -1.41 -2.66 0.10
CA GLY A 40 -0.66 -1.55 -0.51
C GLY A 40 -1.16 -1.07 -1.88
N LEU A 41 -1.84 -1.90 -2.69
CA LEU A 41 -2.22 -1.51 -4.05
C LEU A 41 -3.22 -0.36 -4.11
N GLY A 42 -4.09 -0.21 -3.11
CA GLY A 42 -4.96 0.97 -3.01
C GLY A 42 -4.18 2.28 -2.87
N GLN A 43 -3.08 2.27 -2.10
CA GLN A 43 -2.19 3.42 -1.96
C GLN A 43 -1.35 3.66 -3.22
N ALA A 44 -0.89 2.58 -3.87
CA ALA A 44 -0.21 2.67 -5.16
C ALA A 44 -1.12 3.29 -6.24
N TYR A 45 -2.40 2.90 -6.29
CA TYR A 45 -3.41 3.53 -7.16
C TYR A 45 -3.56 5.02 -6.87
N ASN A 46 -3.49 5.41 -5.60
CA ASN A 46 -3.49 6.81 -5.18
C ASN A 46 -2.17 7.55 -5.44
N GLY A 47 -1.15 6.91 -6.03
CA GLY A 47 0.17 7.49 -6.25
C GLY A 47 0.99 7.70 -4.97
N LYS A 48 0.51 7.18 -3.82
CA LYS A 48 1.15 7.34 -2.51
C LYS A 48 2.08 6.15 -2.24
N TRP A 49 3.19 6.10 -2.98
CA TRP A 49 4.14 4.98 -2.94
C TRP A 49 4.78 4.74 -1.58
N VAL A 50 5.13 5.79 -0.84
CA VAL A 50 5.69 5.66 0.52
C VAL A 50 4.70 4.95 1.43
N LYS A 51 3.43 5.39 1.47
CA LYS A 51 2.37 4.73 2.25
C LYS A 51 2.18 3.27 1.81
N SER A 52 2.14 3.02 0.51
CA SER A 52 2.01 1.67 -0.05
C SER A 52 3.11 0.73 0.47
N ILE A 53 4.38 1.15 0.37
CA ILE A 53 5.52 0.36 0.81
C ILE A 53 5.48 0.16 2.33
N SER A 54 5.13 1.20 3.09
CA SER A 54 5.00 1.09 4.55
C SER A 54 3.93 0.08 4.97
N ILE A 55 2.74 0.10 4.36
CA ILE A 55 1.66 -0.84 4.68
C ILE A 55 2.10 -2.27 4.37
N VAL A 56 2.65 -2.51 3.16
CA VAL A 56 3.13 -3.84 2.77
C VAL A 56 4.25 -4.30 3.71
N GLY A 57 5.19 -3.43 4.07
CA GLY A 57 6.26 -3.75 5.02
C GLY A 57 5.74 -4.13 6.39
N LEU A 58 4.76 -3.39 6.92
CA LEU A 58 4.12 -3.69 8.21
C LEU A 58 3.35 -5.01 8.18
N GLU A 59 2.60 -5.28 7.10
CA GLU A 59 1.89 -6.55 6.95
C GLU A 59 2.86 -7.73 6.85
N LEU A 60 3.92 -7.62 6.04
CA LEU A 60 4.94 -8.67 5.92
C LEU A 60 5.64 -8.93 7.26
N ALA A 61 5.95 -7.89 8.02
CA ALA A 61 6.55 -8.02 9.35
C ALA A 61 5.59 -8.71 10.35
N ALA A 62 4.31 -8.30 10.36
CA ALA A 62 3.30 -8.92 11.20
C ALA A 62 3.05 -10.39 10.82
N TYR A 63 3.04 -10.70 9.52
CA TYR A 63 2.91 -12.05 8.99
C TYR A 63 4.11 -12.94 9.32
N ALA A 64 5.34 -12.42 9.17
CA ALA A 64 6.55 -13.13 9.57
C ALA A 64 6.54 -13.47 11.07
N ALA A 65 6.20 -12.49 11.92
CA ALA A 65 6.07 -12.71 13.35
C ALA A 65 4.95 -13.72 13.68
N TRP A 66 3.84 -13.69 12.93
CA TRP A 66 2.78 -14.68 13.09
C TRP A 66 3.26 -16.10 12.78
N ILE A 67 3.95 -16.30 11.66
CA ILE A 67 4.51 -17.61 11.25
C ILE A 67 5.49 -18.11 12.31
N GLU A 68 6.46 -17.29 12.71
CA GLU A 68 7.48 -17.70 13.68
C GLU A 68 6.86 -18.18 15.00
N ASN A 69 5.85 -17.45 15.50
CA ASN A 69 5.15 -17.83 16.73
C ASN A 69 4.22 -19.04 16.52
N LYS A 70 3.62 -19.19 15.34
CA LYS A 70 2.83 -20.38 14.98
C LYS A 70 3.71 -21.63 14.96
N ASP A 71 4.88 -21.54 14.32
CA ASP A 71 5.80 -22.67 14.17
C ASP A 71 6.42 -23.04 15.52
N SER A 72 6.77 -22.03 16.34
CA SER A 72 7.24 -22.25 17.71
C SER A 72 6.18 -22.91 18.61
N TYR A 73 4.89 -22.59 18.39
CA TYR A 73 3.78 -23.21 19.11
C TYR A 73 3.52 -24.65 18.67
N ASN A 74 3.52 -24.90 17.36
CA ASN A 74 3.25 -26.22 16.77
C ASN A 74 4.39 -27.21 17.04
N ASN A 75 5.63 -26.74 16.95
CA ASN A 75 6.85 -27.54 17.14
C ASN A 75 7.51 -27.25 18.49
N PHE A 76 6.69 -27.02 19.53
CA PHE A 76 7.18 -26.62 20.85
C PHE A 76 8.16 -27.65 21.43
N LYS A 77 9.28 -27.15 21.96
CA LYS A 77 10.29 -27.94 22.67
C LYS A 77 10.52 -27.31 24.04
N ASP A 78 10.80 -28.14 25.05
CA ASP A 78 11.04 -27.68 26.42
C ASP A 78 12.31 -26.80 26.55
N THR A 79 13.17 -26.78 25.53
CA THR A 79 14.34 -25.88 25.47
C THR A 79 14.01 -24.44 25.06
N TYR A 80 12.77 -24.14 24.68
CA TYR A 80 12.38 -22.80 24.25
C TYR A 80 12.31 -21.80 25.41
N PRO A 81 12.67 -20.52 25.19
CA PRO A 81 12.77 -19.51 26.24
C PRO A 81 11.42 -19.05 26.81
N LEU A 82 10.30 -19.36 26.14
CA LEU A 82 8.96 -18.97 26.54
C LEU A 82 8.09 -20.22 26.73
N PRO A 83 7.13 -20.22 27.65
CA PRO A 83 6.18 -21.32 27.75
C PRO A 83 5.26 -21.37 26.52
N LYS A 84 4.81 -22.57 26.14
CA LYS A 84 3.99 -22.82 24.95
C LYS A 84 2.80 -21.86 24.80
N HIS A 85 2.07 -21.58 25.87
CA HIS A 85 0.91 -20.69 25.84
C HIS A 85 1.27 -19.24 25.42
N ARG A 86 2.50 -18.78 25.71
CA ARG A 86 2.94 -17.43 25.32
C ARG A 86 3.13 -17.33 23.81
N TYR A 87 3.58 -18.39 23.14
CA TYR A 87 3.63 -18.45 21.67
C TYR A 87 2.24 -18.42 21.05
N LEU A 88 1.26 -19.09 21.65
CA LEU A 88 -0.14 -19.04 21.21
C LEU A 88 -0.70 -17.61 21.30
N GLN A 89 -0.48 -16.94 22.44
CA GLN A 89 -0.91 -15.55 22.64
C GLN A 89 -0.23 -14.61 21.64
N LYS A 90 1.07 -14.76 21.41
CA LYS A 90 1.81 -13.97 20.42
C LYS A 90 1.28 -14.21 19.00
N ARG A 91 1.08 -15.46 18.59
CA ARG A 91 0.47 -15.79 17.29
C ARG A 91 -0.90 -15.11 17.14
N ASN A 92 -1.79 -15.24 18.13
CA ASN A 92 -3.11 -14.62 18.06
C ASN A 92 -3.03 -13.09 18.02
N LYS A 93 -2.12 -12.49 18.80
CA LYS A 93 -1.84 -11.05 18.77
C LYS A 93 -1.41 -10.59 17.37
N TYR A 94 -0.48 -11.28 16.72
CA TYR A 94 -0.04 -10.92 15.38
C TYR A 94 -1.11 -11.19 14.31
N ALA A 95 -1.97 -12.19 14.48
CA ALA A 95 -3.13 -12.40 13.62
C ALA A 95 -4.09 -11.19 13.64
N TRP A 96 -4.35 -10.64 14.83
CA TRP A 96 -5.12 -9.40 14.98
C TRP A 96 -4.41 -8.20 14.35
N TRP A 97 -3.10 -8.07 14.55
CA TRP A 97 -2.34 -6.98 13.91
C TRP A 97 -2.40 -7.02 12.39
N ILE A 98 -2.30 -8.21 11.77
CA ILE A 98 -2.48 -8.36 10.32
C ILE A 98 -3.86 -7.83 9.90
N GLY A 99 -4.92 -8.24 10.60
CA GLY A 99 -6.28 -7.76 10.33
C GLY A 99 -6.42 -6.25 10.47
N PHE A 100 -5.87 -5.65 11.53
CA PHE A 100 -5.92 -4.20 11.74
C PHE A 100 -5.15 -3.43 10.67
N ILE A 101 -3.93 -3.86 10.32
CA ILE A 101 -3.12 -3.19 9.29
C ILE A 101 -3.82 -3.28 7.93
N TYR A 102 -4.38 -4.44 7.60
CA TYR A 102 -5.12 -4.65 6.35
C TYR A 102 -6.32 -3.69 6.22
N VAL A 103 -7.20 -3.68 7.23
CA VAL A 103 -8.39 -2.82 7.23
C VAL A 103 -7.99 -1.34 7.27
N TYR A 104 -6.98 -0.98 8.07
CA TYR A 104 -6.46 0.39 8.13
C TYR A 104 -5.94 0.86 6.77
N GLY A 105 -5.12 0.05 6.09
CA GLY A 105 -4.58 0.38 4.77
C GLY A 105 -5.66 0.54 3.71
N MET A 106 -6.71 -0.29 3.77
CA MET A 106 -7.88 -0.19 2.92
C MET A 106 -8.66 1.11 3.17
N ILE A 107 -8.99 1.42 4.42
CA ILE A 107 -9.73 2.65 4.75
C ILE A 107 -8.92 3.89 4.33
N ASP A 108 -7.63 3.94 4.63
CA ASP A 108 -6.75 5.06 4.26
C ASP A 108 -6.71 5.25 2.73
N ALA A 109 -6.69 4.15 1.95
CA ALA A 109 -6.71 4.24 0.48
C ALA A 109 -8.05 4.75 -0.06
N VAL A 110 -9.16 4.31 0.52
CA VAL A 110 -10.49 4.77 0.09
C VAL A 110 -10.69 6.24 0.42
N VAL A 111 -10.29 6.67 1.63
CA VAL A 111 -10.37 8.07 2.06
C VAL A 111 -9.47 8.96 1.20
N ASP A 112 -8.23 8.55 0.95
CA ASP A 112 -7.29 9.30 0.11
C ASP A 112 -7.79 9.47 -1.33
N ALA A 113 -8.46 8.45 -1.87
CA ALA A 113 -9.08 8.54 -3.19
C ALA A 113 -10.28 9.50 -3.20
N HIS A 114 -11.06 9.54 -2.11
CA HIS A 114 -12.19 10.46 -1.96
C HIS A 114 -11.70 11.91 -1.86
N LEU A 115 -10.69 12.17 -1.02
CA LEU A 115 -10.15 13.51 -0.76
C LEU A 115 -9.52 14.14 -2.00
N HIS A 116 -8.89 13.35 -2.86
CA HIS A 116 -8.31 13.86 -4.11
C HIS A 116 -9.33 14.61 -5.00
N ASN A 117 -10.58 14.15 -5.03
CA ASN A 117 -11.61 14.81 -5.82
C ASN A 117 -12.00 16.16 -5.19
N PHE A 118 -12.01 16.25 -3.86
CA PHE A 118 -12.26 17.50 -3.16
C PHE A 118 -11.12 18.51 -3.37
N ASP A 119 -9.86 18.08 -3.23
CA ASP A 119 -8.69 18.95 -3.41
C ASP A 119 -8.65 19.56 -4.82
N HIS A 120 -8.94 18.75 -5.84
CA HIS A 120 -8.99 19.21 -7.23
C HIS A 120 -10.09 20.27 -7.46
N LEU A 121 -11.28 20.06 -6.89
CA LEU A 121 -12.39 21.01 -7.00
C LEU A 121 -12.06 22.35 -6.33
N MET A 122 -11.40 22.33 -5.17
CA MET A 122 -11.02 23.55 -4.44
C MET A 122 -9.85 24.30 -5.08
N ALA A 123 -8.95 23.59 -5.78
CA ALA A 123 -7.82 24.21 -6.48
C ALA A 123 -8.24 24.95 -7.76
N SER A 124 -9.27 24.45 -8.46
CA SER A 124 -9.67 24.98 -9.78
C SER A 124 -10.00 26.49 -9.81
N PRO A 125 -10.75 27.07 -8.85
CA PRO A 125 -11.08 28.48 -8.87
C PRO A 125 -9.88 29.35 -8.49
N LEU A 126 -9.06 28.91 -7.53
CA LEU A 126 -7.86 29.61 -7.09
C LEU A 126 -6.82 29.71 -8.21
N GLU A 127 -6.62 28.62 -8.97
CA GLU A 127 -5.71 28.63 -10.10
C GLU A 127 -6.22 29.53 -11.24
N SER A 128 -7.53 29.52 -11.49
CA SER A 128 -8.15 30.40 -12.48
C SER A 128 -8.00 31.88 -12.13
N GLU A 129 -8.17 32.25 -10.85
CA GLU A 129 -7.99 33.62 -10.37
C GLU A 129 -6.52 34.03 -10.43
N LYS A 130 -5.60 33.15 -10.03
CA LYS A 130 -4.15 33.40 -10.13
C LYS A 130 -3.73 33.64 -11.58
N LYS A 131 -4.19 32.82 -12.54
CA LYS A 131 -3.90 32.99 -13.97
C LYS A 131 -4.48 34.30 -14.51
N ARG A 132 -5.68 34.69 -14.09
CA ARG A 132 -6.28 35.98 -14.47
C ARG A 132 -5.42 37.16 -13.98
N LYS A 133 -5.02 37.18 -12.70
CA LYS A 133 -4.18 38.25 -12.13
C LYS A 133 -2.82 38.39 -12.81
N ILE A 134 -2.21 37.29 -13.25
CA ILE A 134 -0.94 37.31 -14.01
C ILE A 134 -1.16 37.96 -15.38
N LYS A 135 -2.24 37.58 -16.07
CA LYS A 135 -2.57 38.11 -17.41
C LYS A 135 -2.94 39.59 -17.39
N ASP A 136 -3.53 40.08 -16.30
CA ASP A 136 -3.87 41.50 -16.12
C ASP A 136 -2.64 42.36 -15.74
N ALA A 137 -1.51 41.74 -15.41
CA ALA A 137 -0.26 42.39 -15.01
C ALA A 137 0.81 42.44 -16.12
N GLU A 138 0.57 41.78 -17.27
CA GLU A 138 1.35 41.87 -18.51
C GLU A 138 0.77 42.93 -19.46
#